data_AF-A0A7C2B3C0-F1
#
_entry.id   AF-A0A7C2B3C0-F1
#
_cell.length_a   1.000
_cell.length_b   1.000
_cell.length_c   1.000
_cell.angle_alpha   90.00
_cell.angle_beta   90.00
_cell.angle_gamma   90.00
#
_symmetry.space_group_name_H-M   'P 1'
#
loop_
_entity.id
_entity.type
_entity.pdbx_description
1 polymer ?
#
loop_
_entity_poly.entity_id
_entity_poly.type
_entity_poly.pdbx_seq_one_letter_code
_entity_poly.pdbx_strand_id
1 'polypeptide(L)'
;KKIENLEHEKTKLLKKRYAVIEKAKDAEKFGLIVSTRKGQYRMKEALYIKKELENLGKKAYIFLTREISPEELRGFNMDAYVICACPRIAIDDQSRYEKPILTVSEVSLISQTKEYEFDVIGGI
;
A
#
# COMPACT_ATOMS: atom_id res chain seq x y z
N LYS A 1 0.48 26.07 -23.44
CA LYS A 1 0.25 25.40 -22.13
C LYS A 1 -1.18 24.89 -22.14
N LYS A 2 -1.43 23.58 -22.06
CA LYS A 2 -2.79 23.00 -22.07
C LYS A 2 -3.29 22.90 -20.63
N ILE A 3 -4.50 23.40 -20.36
CA ILE A 3 -5.14 23.30 -19.05
C ILE A 3 -6.29 22.31 -19.21
N GLU A 4 -6.29 21.24 -18.42
CA GLU A 4 -7.31 20.18 -18.45
C GLU A 4 -7.87 19.95 -17.04
N ASN A 5 -9.15 19.59 -16.96
CA ASN A 5 -9.83 19.24 -15.72
C ASN A 5 -9.57 17.75 -15.40
N LEU A 6 -9.11 17.46 -14.18
CA LEU A 6 -8.72 16.11 -13.74
C LEU A 6 -9.79 15.39 -12.88
N GLU A 7 -10.98 15.96 -12.68
CA GLU A 7 -12.02 15.34 -11.83
C GLU A 7 -12.44 13.94 -12.28
N HIS A 8 -12.51 13.70 -13.60
CA HIS A 8 -12.83 12.39 -14.14
C HIS A 8 -11.75 11.36 -13.80
N GLU A 9 -10.47 11.70 -14.00
CA GLU A 9 -9.34 10.82 -13.70
C GLU A 9 -9.20 10.56 -12.20
N LYS A 10 -9.42 11.58 -11.37
CA LYS A 10 -9.47 11.43 -9.90
C LYS A 10 -10.54 10.43 -9.48
N THR A 11 -11.76 10.57 -9.99
CA THR A 11 -12.88 9.66 -9.68
C THR A 11 -12.55 8.23 -10.10
N LYS A 12 -11.99 8.06 -11.30
CA LYS A 12 -11.57 6.76 -11.83
C LYS A 12 -10.46 6.12 -11.00
N LEU A 13 -9.49 6.92 -10.54
CA LEU A 13 -8.42 6.47 -9.66
C LEU A 13 -8.97 5.98 -8.32
N LEU A 14 -9.80 6.79 -7.66
CA LEU A 14 -10.37 6.45 -6.36
C LEU A 14 -11.20 5.15 -6.43
N LYS A 15 -12.04 4.98 -7.46
CA LYS A 15 -12.79 3.73 -7.67
C LYS A 15 -11.87 2.52 -7.76
N LYS A 16 -10.76 2.62 -8.48
CA LYS A 16 -9.76 1.54 -8.57
C LYS A 16 -9.14 1.26 -7.20
N ARG A 17 -8.76 2.29 -6.44
CA ARG A 17 -8.15 2.11 -5.11
C ARG A 17 -9.11 1.45 -4.13
N TYR A 18 -10.38 1.88 -4.06
CA TYR A 18 -11.39 1.23 -3.23
C TYR A 18 -11.59 -0.25 -3.60
N ALA A 19 -11.58 -0.60 -4.89
CA ALA A 19 -11.67 -2.00 -5.31
C ALA A 19 -10.45 -2.84 -4.86
N VAL A 20 -9.25 -2.26 -4.80
CA VAL A 20 -8.05 -2.92 -4.26
C VAL A 20 -8.14 -3.10 -2.75
N ILE A 21 -8.57 -2.05 -2.03
CA ILE A 21 -8.73 -2.06 -0.58
C ILE A 21 -9.76 -3.12 -0.18
N GLU A 22 -10.89 -3.20 -0.89
CA GLU A 22 -11.93 -4.19 -0.61
C GLU A 22 -11.39 -5.62 -0.73
N LYS A 23 -10.62 -5.91 -1.79
CA LYS A 23 -9.95 -7.21 -1.95
C LYS A 23 -8.95 -7.50 -0.83
N ALA A 24 -8.30 -6.48 -0.27
CA ALA A 24 -7.34 -6.64 0.79
C ALA A 24 -8.00 -6.89 2.17
N LYS A 25 -9.30 -6.61 2.35
CA LYS A 25 -9.98 -6.89 3.64
C LYS A 25 -10.01 -8.37 3.98
N ASP A 26 -10.15 -9.22 2.96
CA ASP A 26 -10.19 -10.68 3.10
C ASP A 26 -8.81 -11.31 3.26
N ALA A 27 -7.72 -10.55 3.08
CA ALA A 27 -6.35 -11.05 3.25
C ALA A 27 -6.07 -11.45 4.70
N GLU A 28 -5.40 -12.59 4.93
CA GLU A 28 -4.97 -13.04 6.26
C GLU A 28 -3.50 -12.73 6.53
N LYS A 29 -2.66 -12.77 5.47
CA LYS A 29 -1.21 -12.53 5.54
C LYS A 29 -0.81 -11.31 4.70
N PHE A 30 -0.18 -10.35 5.37
CA PHE A 30 0.32 -9.12 4.77
C PHE A 30 1.85 -9.08 4.76
N GLY A 31 2.41 -8.67 3.62
CA GLY A 31 3.82 -8.30 3.51
C GLY A 31 3.99 -6.78 3.51
N LEU A 32 4.72 -6.22 4.48
CA LEU A 32 5.07 -4.81 4.53
C LEU A 32 6.44 -4.60 3.90
N ILE A 33 6.49 -3.86 2.79
CA ILE A 33 7.71 -3.69 1.99
C ILE A 33 8.36 -2.36 2.34
N VAL A 34 9.56 -2.41 2.93
CA VAL A 34 10.37 -1.24 3.24
C VAL A 34 11.54 -1.15 2.26
N SER A 35 11.72 0.02 1.64
CA SER A 35 12.87 0.27 0.78
C SER A 35 14.07 0.81 1.57
N THR A 36 15.27 0.31 1.29
CA THR A 36 16.54 0.85 1.80
C THR A 36 17.01 2.11 1.06
N ARG A 37 16.31 2.55 0.01
CA ARG A 37 16.66 3.76 -0.75
C ARG A 37 16.45 5.00 0.14
N LYS A 38 17.45 5.90 0.15
CA LYS A 38 17.38 7.18 0.88
C LYS A 38 16.15 7.97 0.41
N GLY A 39 15.33 8.43 1.36
CA GLY A 39 14.07 9.14 1.09
C GLY A 39 12.84 8.23 0.91
N GLN A 40 13.01 6.91 0.85
CA GLN A 40 11.90 5.94 0.81
C GLN A 40 11.86 5.04 2.05
N TYR A 41 12.85 5.12 2.93
CA TYR A 41 12.93 4.28 4.12
C TYR A 41 11.88 4.69 5.17
N ARG A 42 10.81 3.91 5.31
CA ARG A 42 9.66 4.15 6.21
C ARG A 42 9.43 3.00 7.20
N MET A 43 10.49 2.64 7.93
CA MET A 43 10.44 1.54 8.90
C MET A 43 9.51 1.81 10.09
N LYS A 44 9.42 3.08 10.53
CA LYS A 44 8.54 3.45 11.65
C LYS A 44 7.08 3.18 11.30
N GLU A 45 6.67 3.59 10.10
CA GLU A 45 5.33 3.37 9.57
C GLU A 45 5.08 1.88 9.35
N ALA A 46 6.06 1.12 8.85
CA ALA A 46 5.92 -0.34 8.74
C ALA A 46 5.66 -0.99 10.10
N LEU A 47 6.40 -0.60 11.15
CA LEU A 47 6.18 -1.13 12.50
C LEU A 47 4.80 -0.76 13.05
N TYR A 48 4.35 0.48 12.82
CA TYR A 48 3.01 0.93 13.19
C TYR A 48 1.93 0.10 12.48
N ILE A 49 2.02 -0.01 11.16
CA ILE A 49 1.05 -0.78 10.34
C ILE A 49 1.05 -2.26 10.70
N LYS A 50 2.21 -2.84 11.00
CA LYS A 50 2.30 -4.23 11.47
C LYS A 50 1.44 -4.42 12.72
N LYS A 51 1.57 -3.51 13.70
CA LYS A 51 0.78 -3.56 14.94
C LYS A 51 -0.72 -3.40 14.65
N GLU A 52 -1.11 -2.48 13.78
CA GLU A 52 -2.51 -2.28 13.40
C GLU A 52 -3.11 -3.53 12.76
N LEU A 53 -2.41 -4.16 11.82
CA LEU A 53 -2.86 -5.40 11.18
C LEU A 53 -2.95 -6.56 12.18
N GLU A 54 -1.98 -6.68 13.09
CA GLU A 54 -1.99 -7.70 14.14
C GLU A 54 -3.14 -7.51 15.13
N ASN A 55 -3.48 -6.26 15.49
CA ASN A 55 -4.65 -5.95 16.31
C ASN A 55 -5.98 -6.35 15.63
N LEU A 56 -6.01 -6.35 14.30
CA LEU A 56 -7.14 -6.82 13.49
C LEU A 56 -7.13 -8.35 13.29
N GLY A 57 -6.23 -9.09 13.95
CA GLY A 57 -6.10 -10.54 13.85
C GLY A 57 -5.41 -11.02 12.56
N LYS A 58 -4.75 -10.13 11.81
CA LYS A 58 -4.01 -10.46 10.59
C LYS A 58 -2.55 -10.78 10.90
N LYS A 59 -1.91 -11.61 10.08
CA LYS A 59 -0.46 -11.88 10.15
C LYS A 59 0.27 -10.87 9.29
N ALA A 60 1.33 -10.26 9.81
CA ALA A 60 2.02 -9.15 9.14
C ALA A 60 3.55 -9.33 9.21
N TYR A 61 4.24 -9.33 8.06
CA TYR A 61 5.68 -9.60 7.96
C TYR A 61 6.40 -8.46 7.26
N ILE A 62 7.50 -7.96 7.82
CA ILE A 62 8.28 -6.86 7.24
C ILE A 62 9.36 -7.45 6.32
N PHE A 63 9.43 -6.95 5.10
CA PHE A 63 10.45 -7.25 4.11
C PHE A 63 11.28 -5.99 3.85
N LEU A 64 12.60 -6.10 3.98
CA LEU A 64 13.52 -5.01 3.69
C LEU A 64 14.23 -5.30 2.36
N THR A 65 14.09 -4.41 1.39
CA THR A 65 14.70 -4.57 0.05
C THR A 65 15.21 -3.23 -0.47
N ARG A 66 16.07 -3.24 -1.50
CA ARG A 66 16.49 -2.02 -2.21
C ARG A 66 15.58 -1.69 -3.38
N GLU A 67 15.07 -2.71 -4.06
CA GLU A 67 14.19 -2.59 -5.22
C GLU A 67 12.84 -3.25 -4.89
N ILE A 68 11.77 -2.73 -5.48
CA ILE A 68 10.43 -3.26 -5.26
C ILE A 68 9.88 -3.58 -6.64
N SER A 69 9.74 -4.87 -6.91
CA SER A 69 9.27 -5.39 -8.19
C SER A 69 8.26 -6.52 -8.00
N PRO A 70 7.34 -6.72 -8.95
CA PRO A 70 6.45 -7.89 -8.94
C PRO A 70 7.22 -9.22 -8.87
N GLU A 71 8.38 -9.29 -9.53
CA GLU A 71 9.27 -10.46 -9.56
C GLU A 71 9.73 -10.85 -8.16
N GLU A 72 10.21 -9.88 -7.37
CA GLU A 72 10.67 -10.12 -5.99
C GLU A 72 9.54 -10.54 -5.07
N LEU A 73 8.32 -10.01 -5.27
CA LEU A 73 7.18 -10.32 -4.41
C LEU A 73 6.50 -11.64 -4.73
N ARG A 74 6.65 -12.18 -5.95
CA ARG A 74 6.01 -13.44 -6.38
C ARG A 74 6.39 -14.66 -5.55
N GLY A 75 7.61 -14.69 -4.99
CA GLY A 75 8.11 -15.82 -4.21
C GLY A 75 7.51 -15.94 -2.81
N PHE A 76 6.83 -14.90 -2.30
CA PHE A 76 6.30 -14.90 -0.94
C PHE A 76 4.81 -15.27 -0.93
N ASN A 77 4.46 -16.17 -0.01
CA ASN A 77 3.08 -16.63 0.17
C ASN A 77 2.26 -15.64 1.02
N MET A 78 2.03 -14.44 0.47
CA MET A 78 1.22 -13.38 1.07
C MET A 78 -0.08 -13.16 0.28
N ASP A 79 -1.10 -12.69 0.98
CA ASP A 79 -2.41 -12.39 0.39
C ASP A 79 -2.49 -10.94 -0.10
N ALA A 80 -1.80 -10.03 0.58
CA ALA A 80 -1.73 -8.61 0.25
C ALA A 80 -0.36 -8.02 0.65
N TYR A 81 -0.02 -6.87 0.06
CA TYR A 81 1.18 -6.12 0.42
C TYR A 81 0.87 -4.68 0.82
N VAL A 82 1.71 -4.10 1.66
CA VAL A 82 1.71 -2.67 2.01
C VAL A 82 3.05 -2.08 1.63
N ILE A 83 3.04 -1.03 0.81
CA ILE A 83 4.23 -0.32 0.37
C ILE A 83 4.59 0.75 1.40
N CYS A 84 5.53 0.43 2.29
CA CYS A 84 6.15 1.36 3.23
C CYS A 84 7.39 2.00 2.58
N ALA A 85 7.19 2.58 1.40
CA ALA A 85 8.22 3.20 0.58
C ALA A 85 7.64 4.37 -0.25
N CYS A 86 7.93 4.42 -1.55
CA CYS A 86 7.32 5.39 -2.46
C CYS A 86 5.83 5.04 -2.69
N PRO A 87 4.88 5.93 -2.30
CA PRO A 87 3.45 5.65 -2.44
C PRO A 87 2.99 5.37 -3.87
N ARG A 88 3.70 5.97 -4.84
CA ARG A 88 3.40 5.82 -6.28
C ARG A 88 3.49 4.37 -6.74
N ILE A 89 4.28 3.51 -6.09
CA ILE A 89 4.33 2.10 -6.47
C ILE A 89 2.97 1.43 -6.26
N ALA A 90 2.28 1.72 -5.16
CA ALA A 90 0.96 1.16 -4.91
C ALA A 90 -0.09 1.73 -5.88
N ILE A 91 0.00 3.02 -6.20
CA ILE A 91 -1.02 3.74 -6.97
C ILE A 91 -0.84 3.53 -8.49
N ASP A 92 0.36 3.76 -9.00
CA ASP A 92 0.68 3.79 -10.43
C ASP A 92 0.89 2.36 -10.98
N ASP A 93 1.50 1.46 -10.18
CA ASP A 93 1.95 0.15 -10.65
C ASP A 93 1.01 -1.01 -10.25
N GLN A 94 -0.14 -0.74 -9.61
CA GLN A 94 -1.07 -1.76 -9.12
C GLN A 94 -1.36 -2.89 -10.11
N SER A 95 -1.49 -2.59 -11.41
CA SER A 95 -1.83 -3.56 -12.46
C SER A 95 -0.72 -4.57 -12.74
N ARG A 96 0.52 -4.28 -12.32
CA ARG A 96 1.67 -5.17 -12.48
C ARG A 96 1.74 -6.25 -11.39
N TYR A 97 0.98 -6.08 -10.30
CA TYR A 97 0.99 -6.99 -9.16
C TYR A 97 -0.25 -7.87 -9.16
N GLU A 98 -0.06 -9.17 -8.99
CA GLU A 98 -1.14 -10.17 -8.92
C GLU A 98 -1.95 -10.03 -7.62
N LYS A 99 -1.29 -9.60 -6.54
CA LYS A 99 -1.88 -9.39 -5.21
C LYS A 99 -2.23 -7.91 -5.00
N PRO A 100 -3.26 -7.60 -4.20
CA PRO A 100 -3.55 -6.22 -3.81
C PRO A 100 -2.34 -5.60 -3.11
N ILE A 101 -2.00 -4.37 -3.52
CA ILE A 101 -0.94 -3.60 -2.90
C ILE A 101 -1.50 -2.28 -2.40
N LEU A 102 -1.26 -1.98 -1.14
CA LEU A 102 -1.77 -0.81 -0.45
C LEU A 102 -0.64 0.18 -0.16
N THR A 103 -0.99 1.44 -0.05
CA THR A 103 -0.18 2.46 0.63
C THR A 103 -0.33 2.33 2.14
N VAL A 104 0.52 3.05 2.90
CA VAL A 104 0.42 3.10 4.36
C VAL A 104 -0.94 3.65 4.81
N SER A 105 -1.39 4.76 4.20
CA SER A 105 -2.67 5.41 4.57
C SER A 105 -3.88 4.53 4.30
N GLU A 106 -3.86 3.74 3.23
CA GLU A 106 -4.99 2.87 2.84
C GLU A 106 -5.24 1.71 3.81
N VAL A 107 -4.28 1.32 4.64
CA VAL A 107 -4.49 0.24 5.63
C VAL A 107 -5.58 0.63 6.63
N SER A 108 -5.67 1.92 7.01
CA SER A 108 -6.71 2.39 7.93
C SER A 108 -8.14 2.15 7.39
N LEU A 109 -8.30 2.12 6.07
CA LEU A 109 -9.57 1.86 5.39
C LEU A 109 -10.02 0.41 5.46
N ILE A 110 -9.12 -0.53 5.77
CA ILE A 110 -9.48 -1.92 6.06
C ILE A 110 -10.40 -1.96 7.28
N SER A 111 -10.03 -1.21 8.33
CA SER A 111 -10.84 -1.05 9.55
C SER A 111 -11.96 -0.01 9.44
N GLN A 112 -12.10 0.67 8.30
CA GLN A 112 -13.06 1.78 8.07
C GLN A 112 -12.95 2.92 9.11
N THR A 113 -11.75 3.17 9.62
CA THR A 113 -11.54 4.17 10.69
C THR A 113 -11.37 5.59 10.18
N LYS A 114 -11.18 5.77 8.87
CA LYS A 114 -10.89 7.07 8.23
C LYS A 114 -11.47 7.16 6.83
N GLU A 115 -11.49 8.37 6.28
CA GLU A 115 -11.72 8.61 4.85
C GLU A 115 -10.43 8.41 4.05
N TYR A 116 -10.55 8.27 2.72
CA TYR A 116 -9.39 8.09 1.86
C TYR A 116 -8.50 9.32 1.82
N GLU A 117 -7.22 9.14 2.12
CA GLU A 117 -6.17 10.15 2.03
C GLU A 117 -5.02 9.64 1.18
N PHE A 118 -4.42 10.52 0.38
CA PHE A 118 -3.20 10.20 -0.35
C PHE A 118 -2.03 10.03 0.62
N ASP A 119 -1.29 8.94 0.47
CA ASP A 119 -0.08 8.68 1.26
C ASP A 119 1.06 9.60 0.82
N VAL A 120 1.71 10.24 1.80
CA VAL A 120 2.78 11.23 1.61
C VAL A 120 3.95 10.87 2.50
N ILE A 121 5.17 10.94 1.95
CA ILE A 121 6.39 10.68 2.71
C ILE A 121 6.66 11.88 3.65
N GLY A 122 6.77 11.61 4.94
CA GLY A 122 6.88 12.64 5.99
C GLY A 122 5.54 13.00 6.64
N GLY A 123 4.45 12.36 6.24
CA GLY A 123 3.21 12.33 7.00
C GLY A 123 3.22 11.13 7.96
N ILE A 124 2.80 11.38 9.20
CA ILE A 124 2.84 10.54 10.42
C ILE A 124 4.10 10.77 11.29
#